data_AF-A0A3D0U133-F1
#
_entry.id   AF-A0A3D0U133-F1
#
_cell.length_a   1.000
_cell.length_b   1.000
_cell.length_c   1.000
_cell.angle_alpha   90.00
_cell.angle_beta   90.00
_cell.angle_gamma   90.00
#
_symmetry.space_group_name_H-M   'P 1'
#
loop_
_entity.id
_entity.type
_entity.pdbx_description
1 polymer ?
#
loop_
_entity_poly.entity_id
_entity_poly.type
_entity_poly.pdbx_seq_one_letter_code
_entity_poly.pdbx_strand_id
1 'polypeptide(L)'
;MEACHSRSNSASQSTTAAQTVALHSYAGKSIFITGVTGFVGKVVLEKLLRSVPKVERIYLLIRSNSRYPTAAERFQAEVATSTIFDVLKDEGEAEFAALCQRKLRFVSGELTAERFGLEESAFAELAAEIDLVVNCAASV
;
A
#
# COMPACT_ATOMS: atom_id res chain seq x y z
N MET A 1 -57.52 15.70 -1.48
CA MET A 1 -56.52 16.70 -1.04
C MET A 1 -56.18 16.32 0.38
N GLU A 2 -55.00 15.89 0.80
CA GLU A 2 -53.65 15.79 0.22
C GLU A 2 -52.91 14.67 0.96
N ALA A 3 -51.96 14.02 0.29
CA ALA A 3 -51.15 12.93 0.80
C ALA A 3 -49.96 13.46 1.62
N CYS A 4 -49.81 13.03 2.88
CA CYS A 4 -48.60 13.26 3.66
C CYS A 4 -47.48 12.33 3.15
N HIS A 5 -46.51 12.94 2.50
CA HIS A 5 -45.38 12.32 1.84
C HIS A 5 -44.38 11.71 2.83
N SER A 6 -43.88 10.54 2.44
CA SER A 6 -42.68 9.88 2.95
C SER A 6 -41.47 10.81 2.84
N ARG A 7 -40.69 10.92 3.93
CA ARG A 7 -39.35 11.52 3.89
C ARG A 7 -38.38 10.55 3.22
N SER A 8 -38.07 10.79 1.95
CA SER A 8 -36.94 10.17 1.26
C SER A 8 -35.64 10.86 1.66
N ASN A 9 -34.67 10.04 2.05
CA ASN A 9 -33.33 10.40 2.49
C ASN A 9 -32.46 10.75 1.26
N SER A 10 -32.00 12.00 1.14
CA SER A 10 -31.31 12.55 -0.04
C SER A 10 -29.80 12.76 0.16
N ALA A 11 -29.10 11.79 0.76
CA ALA A 11 -27.68 11.95 1.11
C ALA A 11 -26.73 10.88 0.51
N SER A 12 -26.93 10.42 -0.73
CA SER A 12 -26.11 9.32 -1.28
C SER A 12 -25.72 9.40 -2.77
N GLN A 13 -25.56 10.59 -3.37
CA GLN A 13 -25.26 10.65 -4.83
C GLN A 13 -24.08 11.53 -5.29
N SER A 14 -23.24 12.10 -4.42
CA SER A 14 -22.19 13.05 -4.88
C SER A 14 -20.72 12.54 -4.89
N THR A 15 -20.41 11.31 -4.48
CA THR A 15 -18.99 10.89 -4.30
C THR A 15 -18.40 10.01 -5.41
N THR A 16 -19.17 9.61 -6.43
CA THR A 16 -18.78 8.47 -7.29
C THR A 16 -17.86 8.83 -8.46
N ALA A 17 -18.06 9.97 -9.13
CA ALA A 17 -17.37 10.25 -10.41
C ALA A 17 -15.87 10.55 -10.26
N ALA A 18 -15.45 11.33 -9.26
CA ALA A 18 -14.05 11.68 -9.05
C ALA A 18 -13.21 10.50 -8.53
N GLN A 19 -13.80 9.62 -7.71
CA GLN A 19 -13.12 8.43 -7.21
C GLN A 19 -12.85 7.41 -8.32
N THR A 20 -13.77 7.22 -9.26
CA THR A 20 -13.59 6.28 -10.38
C THR A 20 -12.45 6.70 -11.31
N VAL A 21 -12.31 7.99 -11.59
CA VAL A 21 -11.21 8.52 -12.44
C VAL A 21 -9.85 8.32 -11.76
N ALA A 22 -9.74 8.69 -10.48
CA ALA A 22 -8.49 8.55 -9.73
C ALA A 22 -8.04 7.08 -9.62
N LEU A 23 -8.96 6.14 -9.34
CA LEU A 23 -8.63 4.71 -9.25
C LEU A 23 -8.21 4.10 -10.59
N HIS A 24 -8.76 4.59 -11.71
CA HIS A 24 -8.38 4.14 -13.04
C HIS A 24 -6.93 4.55 -13.39
N SER A 25 -6.48 5.71 -12.92
CA SER A 25 -5.11 6.20 -13.17
C SER A 25 -4.02 5.34 -12.53
N TYR A 26 -4.34 4.51 -11.53
CA TYR A 26 -3.40 3.58 -10.90
C TYR A 26 -3.43 2.17 -11.50
N ALA A 27 -4.29 1.91 -12.49
CA ALA A 27 -4.37 0.60 -13.12
C ALA A 27 -3.08 0.28 -13.90
N GLY A 28 -2.52 -0.90 -13.66
CA GLY A 28 -1.27 -1.34 -14.29
C GLY A 28 -0.03 -0.57 -13.83
N LYS A 29 -0.14 0.22 -12.75
CA LYS A 29 0.97 1.01 -12.21
C LYS A 29 1.71 0.27 -11.11
N SER A 30 3.03 0.44 -11.07
CA SER A 30 3.88 -0.03 -9.98
C SER A 30 4.20 1.12 -9.02
N ILE A 31 3.94 0.90 -7.74
CA ILE A 31 4.05 1.94 -6.70
C ILE A 31 5.19 1.61 -5.75
N PHE A 32 6.09 2.56 -5.50
CA PHE A 32 7.14 2.45 -4.48
C PHE A 32 6.73 3.21 -3.21
N ILE A 33 6.72 2.52 -2.07
CA ILE A 33 6.36 3.10 -0.77
C ILE A 33 7.57 3.04 0.17
N THR A 34 7.87 4.17 0.80
CA THR A 34 8.83 4.25 1.91
C THR A 34 8.08 4.45 3.23
N GLY A 35 8.70 4.05 4.36
CA GLY A 35 8.12 4.29 5.68
C GLY A 35 6.92 3.41 6.02
N VAL A 36 6.76 2.26 5.37
CA VAL A 36 5.63 1.33 5.58
C VAL A 36 5.58 0.72 6.99
N THR A 37 6.68 0.76 7.75
CA THR A 37 6.69 0.33 9.16
C THR A 37 5.99 1.34 10.08
N GLY A 38 5.88 2.60 9.66
CA GLY A 38 5.15 3.66 10.35
C GLY A 38 3.63 3.58 10.11
N PHE A 39 2.85 4.23 10.98
CA PHE A 39 1.39 4.17 10.93
C PHE A 39 0.81 4.59 9.58
N VAL A 40 1.19 5.77 9.06
CA VAL A 40 0.68 6.29 7.78
C VAL A 40 1.01 5.36 6.62
N GLY A 41 2.23 4.83 6.58
CA GLY A 41 2.65 3.89 5.53
C GLY A 41 1.81 2.61 5.52
N LYS A 42 1.46 2.07 6.69
CA LYS A 42 0.55 0.91 6.80
C LYS A 42 -0.85 1.22 6.28
N VAL A 43 -1.40 2.38 6.67
CA VAL A 43 -2.73 2.82 6.21
C VAL A 43 -2.76 3.00 4.69
N VAL A 44 -1.72 3.59 4.11
CA VAL A 44 -1.60 3.74 2.65
C VAL A 44 -1.54 2.36 1.99
N LEU A 45 -0.70 1.46 2.50
CA LEU A 45 -0.57 0.10 1.94
C LEU A 45 -1.91 -0.66 1.99
N GLU A 46 -2.58 -0.66 3.15
CA GLU A 46 -3.92 -1.26 3.33
C GLU A 46 -4.90 -0.71 2.29
N LYS A 47 -4.96 0.62 2.17
CA LYS A 47 -5.90 1.29 1.27
C LYS A 47 -5.64 0.93 -0.19
N LEU A 48 -4.37 0.84 -0.60
CA LEU A 48 -3.98 0.43 -1.95
C LEU A 48 -4.39 -1.03 -2.23
N LEU A 49 -4.09 -1.94 -1.29
CA LEU A 49 -4.44 -3.35 -1.43
C LEU A 49 -5.96 -3.58 -1.51
N ARG A 50 -6.75 -2.87 -0.69
CA ARG A 50 -8.20 -3.05 -0.62
C ARG A 50 -8.96 -2.30 -1.71
N SER A 51 -8.60 -1.05 -1.98
CA SER A 51 -9.40 -0.15 -2.84
C SER A 51 -8.85 0.02 -4.25
N VAL A 52 -7.61 -0.41 -4.52
CA VAL A 52 -6.95 -0.22 -5.81
C VAL A 52 -6.41 -1.56 -6.36
N PRO A 53 -7.26 -2.58 -6.53
CA PRO A 53 -6.82 -3.94 -6.87
C PRO A 53 -6.07 -4.03 -8.21
N LYS A 54 -6.29 -3.05 -9.11
CA LYS A 54 -5.70 -2.95 -10.44
C LYS A 54 -4.26 -2.41 -10.49
N VAL A 55 -3.69 -1.94 -9.37
CA VAL A 55 -2.24 -1.67 -9.27
C VAL A 55 -1.48 -2.93 -9.73
N GLU A 56 -0.35 -2.81 -10.40
CA GLU A 56 0.38 -4.01 -10.82
C GLU A 56 1.15 -4.60 -9.62
N ARG A 57 2.13 -3.84 -9.10
CA ARG A 57 2.99 -4.22 -7.98
C ARG A 57 3.15 -3.06 -7.00
N ILE A 58 3.42 -3.39 -5.74
CA ILE A 58 3.76 -2.42 -4.70
C ILE A 58 5.12 -2.82 -4.12
N TYR A 59 6.10 -1.94 -4.29
CA TYR A 59 7.45 -2.10 -3.79
C TYR A 59 7.56 -1.38 -2.45
N LEU A 60 8.08 -2.07 -1.44
CA LEU A 60 8.20 -1.56 -0.08
C LEU A 60 9.67 -1.42 0.28
N LEU A 61 10.13 -0.18 0.44
CA LEU A 61 11.44 0.09 1.05
C LEU A 61 11.34 -0.10 2.56
N ILE A 62 12.02 -1.12 3.05
CA ILE A 62 12.04 -1.45 4.48
C ILE A 62 13.48 -1.58 4.92
N ARG A 63 13.83 -0.77 5.93
CA ARG A 63 15.14 -0.82 6.55
C ARG A 63 15.30 -2.10 7.38
N SER A 64 16.38 -2.84 7.16
CA SER A 64 16.76 -3.96 8.02
C SER A 64 17.25 -3.48 9.39
N ASN A 65 17.21 -4.34 10.39
CA ASN A 65 17.83 -4.09 11.69
C ASN A 65 18.40 -5.38 12.28
N SER A 66 19.01 -5.31 13.46
CA SER A 66 19.64 -6.47 14.09
C SER A 66 18.65 -7.60 14.42
N ARG A 67 17.36 -7.29 14.61
CA ARG A 67 16.31 -8.27 14.88
C ARG A 67 15.70 -8.85 13.61
N TYR A 68 15.61 -8.05 12.55
CA TYR A 68 15.03 -8.40 11.27
C TYR A 68 16.02 -8.05 10.15
N PRO A 69 16.92 -8.99 9.81
CA PRO A 69 17.95 -8.79 8.78
C PRO A 69 17.39 -8.48 7.39
N THR A 70 16.18 -8.93 7.08
CA THR A 70 15.55 -8.70 5.78
C THR A 70 14.29 -7.84 5.86
N ALA A 71 13.99 -7.13 4.77
CA ALA A 71 12.74 -6.40 4.60
C ALA A 71 11.50 -7.30 4.78
N ALA A 72 11.55 -8.53 4.26
CA ALA A 72 10.44 -9.48 4.35
C ALA A 72 10.17 -9.90 5.80
N GLU A 73 11.19 -10.26 6.57
CA GLU A 73 11.04 -10.61 7.99
C GLU A 73 10.47 -9.43 8.79
N ARG A 74 10.98 -8.22 8.54
CA ARG A 74 10.51 -7.02 9.23
C ARG A 74 9.06 -6.69 8.87
N PHE A 75 8.69 -6.86 7.59
CA PHE A 75 7.30 -6.72 7.17
C PHE A 75 6.39 -7.69 7.91
N GLN A 76 6.76 -8.98 7.97
CA GLN A 76 5.97 -9.98 8.67
C GLN A 76 5.80 -9.65 10.16
N ALA A 77 6.87 -9.21 10.82
CA ALA A 77 6.84 -8.94 12.25
C ALA A 77 6.12 -7.63 12.62
N GLU A 78 6.33 -6.55 11.85
CA GLU A 78 5.91 -5.19 12.25
C GLU A 78 4.73 -4.65 11.43
N VAL A 79 4.47 -5.16 10.22
CA VAL A 79 3.48 -4.63 9.29
C VAL A 79 2.29 -5.57 9.16
N ALA A 80 2.51 -6.82 8.73
CA ALA A 80 1.46 -7.80 8.48
C ALA A 80 0.64 -8.15 9.74
N THR A 81 1.22 -7.97 10.93
CA THR A 81 0.58 -8.21 12.24
C THR A 81 -0.28 -7.04 12.73
N SER A 82 -0.27 -5.90 12.03
CA SER A 82 -1.02 -4.72 12.44
C SER A 82 -2.53 -4.89 12.19
N THR A 83 -3.34 -4.50 13.17
CA THR A 83 -4.81 -4.55 13.11
C THR A 83 -5.42 -3.72 11.98
N ILE A 84 -4.66 -2.81 11.37
CA ILE A 84 -5.11 -2.08 10.19
C ILE A 84 -5.44 -3.02 9.02
N PHE A 85 -4.80 -4.20 8.96
CA PHE A 85 -5.04 -5.21 7.93
C PHE A 85 -6.20 -6.17 8.26
N ASP A 86 -6.90 -6.01 9.39
CA ASP A 86 -7.96 -6.95 9.82
C ASP A 86 -9.04 -7.11 8.73
N VAL A 87 -9.47 -6.02 8.10
CA VAL A 87 -10.44 -6.06 6.98
C VAL A 87 -9.93 -6.86 5.78
N LEU A 88 -8.63 -6.81 5.49
CA LEU A 88 -8.01 -7.61 4.41
C LEU A 88 -7.80 -9.07 4.81
N LYS A 89 -7.89 -9.38 6.10
CA LYS A 89 -7.78 -10.72 6.68
C LYS A 89 -9.12 -11.37 7.00
N ASP A 90 -10.24 -10.65 6.81
CA ASP A 90 -11.59 -11.19 7.02
C ASP A 90 -11.85 -12.46 6.19
N GLU A 91 -11.23 -12.56 5.01
CA GLU A 91 -11.30 -13.75 4.14
C GLU A 91 -10.36 -14.89 4.58
N GLY A 92 -9.42 -14.61 5.49
CA GLY A 92 -8.45 -15.54 6.05
C GLY A 92 -6.99 -15.07 5.96
N GLU A 93 -6.17 -15.54 6.89
CA GLU A 93 -4.72 -15.22 6.93
C GLU A 93 -3.97 -15.80 5.70
N ALA A 94 -4.44 -16.93 5.16
CA ALA A 94 -3.83 -17.56 3.98
C ALA A 94 -4.10 -16.71 2.71
N GLU A 95 -5.31 -16.19 2.57
CA GLU A 95 -5.76 -15.32 1.50
C GLU A 95 -5.00 -13.99 1.53
N PHE A 96 -4.85 -13.40 2.72
CA PHE A 96 -4.03 -12.21 2.92
C PHE A 96 -2.56 -12.47 2.56
N ALA A 97 -1.99 -13.60 2.98
CA ALA A 97 -0.63 -13.97 2.62
C ALA A 97 -0.46 -14.14 1.10
N ALA A 98 -1.42 -14.79 0.43
CA ALA A 98 -1.41 -14.96 -1.03
C ALA A 98 -1.55 -13.62 -1.77
N LEU A 99 -2.38 -12.70 -1.26
CA LEU A 99 -2.47 -11.33 -1.76
C LEU A 99 -1.12 -10.61 -1.63
N CYS A 100 -0.49 -10.68 -0.46
CA CYS A 100 0.81 -10.08 -0.22
C CYS A 100 1.88 -10.62 -1.18
N GLN A 101 1.95 -11.94 -1.36
CA GLN A 101 2.90 -12.56 -2.29
C GLN A 101 2.69 -12.12 -3.75
N ARG A 102 1.43 -11.98 -4.18
CA ARG A 102 1.10 -11.50 -5.52
C ARG A 102 1.47 -10.04 -5.73
N LYS A 103 1.16 -9.18 -4.76
CA LYS A 103 1.17 -7.72 -4.93
C LYS A 103 2.46 -7.05 -4.46
N LEU A 104 3.14 -7.61 -3.47
CA LEU A 104 4.23 -6.94 -2.77
C LEU A 104 5.59 -7.39 -3.29
N ARG A 105 6.51 -6.44 -3.36
CA ARG A 105 7.95 -6.66 -3.55
C ARG A 105 8.68 -5.93 -2.44
N PHE A 106 9.67 -6.58 -1.83
CA PHE A 106 10.38 -6.03 -0.68
C PHE A 106 11.76 -5.56 -1.12
N VAL A 107 12.10 -4.31 -0.77
CA VAL A 107 13.41 -3.72 -1.02
C VAL A 107 14.05 -3.48 0.34
N SER A 108 15.09 -4.25 0.64
CA SER A 108 15.93 -4.01 1.83
C SER A 108 16.85 -2.82 1.54
N GLY A 109 16.66 -1.71 2.23
CA GLY A 109 17.47 -0.51 2.01
C GLY A 109 17.22 0.61 3.02
N GLU A 110 18.05 1.63 2.95
CA GLU A 110 18.02 2.81 3.82
C GLU A 110 17.78 4.06 2.98
N LEU A 111 16.73 4.81 3.28
CA LEU A 111 16.30 5.97 2.49
C LEU A 111 17.39 7.03 2.34
N THR A 112 18.20 7.21 3.38
CA THR A 112 19.26 8.23 3.43
C THR A 112 20.56 7.79 2.74
N ALA A 113 20.70 6.51 2.39
CA ALA A 113 21.86 6.01 1.67
C ALA A 113 21.73 6.29 0.17
N GLU A 114 22.86 6.50 -0.49
CA GLU A 114 22.92 6.59 -1.95
C GLU A 114 22.26 5.34 -2.57
N ARG A 115 21.34 5.54 -3.52
CA ARG A 115 20.58 4.45 -4.16
C ARG A 115 19.88 3.51 -3.16
N PHE A 116 19.49 4.02 -2.00
CA PHE A 116 18.94 3.23 -0.89
C PHE A 116 19.88 2.18 -0.29
N GLY A 117 21.18 2.25 -0.59
CA GLY A 117 22.16 1.22 -0.27
C GLY A 117 22.15 0.03 -1.25
N LEU A 118 21.50 0.19 -2.41
CA LEU A 118 21.50 -0.81 -3.47
C LEU A 118 22.71 -0.61 -4.41
N GLU A 119 23.11 -1.72 -5.03
CA GLU A 119 23.99 -1.69 -6.21
C GLU A 119 23.37 -0.88 -7.34
N GLU A 120 24.20 -0.28 -8.19
CA GLU A 120 23.75 0.59 -9.28
C GLU A 120 22.77 -0.11 -10.23
N SER A 121 23.07 -1.37 -10.62
CA SER A 121 22.19 -2.17 -11.48
C SER A 121 20.85 -2.45 -10.82
N ALA A 122 20.84 -2.85 -9.55
CA ALA A 122 19.62 -3.13 -8.81
C ALA A 122 18.74 -1.88 -8.63
N PHE A 123 19.36 -0.72 -8.40
CA PHE A 123 18.65 0.56 -8.37
C PHE A 123 18.09 0.94 -9.74
N ALA A 124 18.85 0.73 -10.82
CA ALA A 124 18.40 1.02 -12.17
C ALA A 124 17.22 0.13 -12.58
N GLU A 125 17.27 -1.16 -12.25
CA GLU A 125 16.16 -2.11 -12.43
C GLU A 125 14.92 -1.67 -11.67
N LEU A 126 15.07 -1.35 -10.37
CA LEU A 126 13.98 -0.81 -9.57
C LEU A 126 13.40 0.45 -10.21
N ALA A 127 14.24 1.42 -10.56
CA ALA A 127 13.80 2.69 -11.14
C ALA A 127 13.06 2.53 -12.47
N ALA A 128 13.42 1.53 -13.28
CA ALA A 128 12.75 1.24 -14.55
C ALA A 128 11.33 0.65 -14.36
N GLU A 129 11.06 0.02 -13.22
CA GLU A 129 9.77 -0.60 -12.92
C GLU A 129 8.78 0.33 -12.21
N ILE A 130 9.25 1.39 -11.54
CA ILE A 130 8.38 2.25 -10.71
C ILE A 130 7.73 3.36 -11.52
N ASP A 131 6.40 3.47 -11.42
CA ASP A 131 5.63 4.59 -11.98
C ASP A 131 5.37 5.71 -10.97
N LEU A 132 5.12 5.36 -9.71
CA LEU A 132 4.74 6.32 -8.66
C LEU A 132 5.50 6.06 -7.37
N VAL A 133 5.84 7.13 -6.66
CA VAL A 133 6.47 7.07 -5.33
C VAL A 133 5.54 7.69 -4.29
N VAL A 134 5.32 6.96 -3.20
CA VAL A 134 4.66 7.46 -1.99
C VAL A 134 5.68 7.48 -0.85
N ASN A 135 6.17 8.68 -0.52
CA ASN A 135 7.15 8.86 0.55
C ASN A 135 6.43 9.14 1.88
N CYS A 136 6.34 8.13 2.75
CA CYS A 136 5.81 8.28 4.12
C CYS A 136 6.89 8.19 5.19
N ALA A 137 8.15 8.03 4.80
CA ALA A 137 9.26 7.92 5.74
C ALA A 137 9.54 9.26 6.43
N ALA A 138 9.67 9.21 7.74
CA ALA A 138 10.09 10.33 8.57
C ALA A 138 10.96 9.81 9.71
N SER A 139 11.86 10.66 10.19
CA SER A 139 12.50 10.49 11.50
C SER A 139 11.66 11.28 12.50
N VAL A 140 11.14 10.60 13.53
CA VAL A 140 10.33 11.20 14.60
C VAL A 140 10.95 10.91 15.95
#